data_AF-A0A2N2C5C2-F1
#
_entry.id   AF-A0A2N2C5C2-F1
#
_cell.length_a   1.000
_cell.length_b   1.000
_cell.length_c   1.000
_cell.angle_alpha   90.00
_cell.angle_beta   90.00
_cell.angle_gamma   90.00
#
_symmetry.space_group_name_H-M   'P 1'
#
loop_
_entity.id
_entity.type
_entity.pdbx_description
1 polymer ?
#
loop_
_entity_poly.entity_id
_entity_poly.type
_entity_poly.pdbx_seq_one_letter_code
_entity_poly.pdbx_strand_id
1 'polypeptide(L)'
;MSALLSRLKRERRDKKDLLSIQEKRLSKLQNIYSDFDYKFYNDITDVNNRINKCIETLQEGIMNHEKTYSNMDAILCDKELAAHSDNNMSSSRLNISKEMQNVNNTIIDLNNSIRNLNRRISEEEAAKRRRMASQVLGTFGLK
;
A
#
# COMPACT_ATOMS: atom_id res chain seq x y z
N MET A 1 6.59 38.52 15.64
CA MET A 1 6.86 37.08 15.42
C MET A 1 7.57 36.94 14.07
N SER A 2 8.65 36.18 13.91
CA SER A 2 9.32 36.04 12.59
C SER A 2 8.32 35.43 11.59
N ALA A 3 7.96 36.17 10.54
CA ALA A 3 7.02 35.71 9.52
C ALA A 3 7.49 34.40 8.86
N LEU A 4 8.82 34.24 8.74
CA LEU A 4 9.47 33.02 8.26
C LEU A 4 9.22 31.83 9.20
N LEU A 5 9.40 32.00 10.52
CA LEU A 5 9.19 30.92 11.48
C LEU A 5 7.74 30.43 11.47
N SER A 6 6.78 31.35 11.40
CA SER A 6 5.36 31.01 11.32
C SER A 6 5.03 30.26 10.02
N ARG A 7 5.63 30.67 8.89
CA ARG A 7 5.50 29.97 7.61
C ARG A 7 6.05 28.54 7.67
N LEU A 8 7.26 28.35 8.20
CA LEU A 8 7.88 27.02 8.33
C LEU A 8 7.06 26.07 9.23
N LYS A 9 6.52 26.59 10.34
CA LYS A 9 5.66 25.81 11.25
C LYS A 9 4.35 25.40 10.60
N ARG A 10 3.76 26.26 9.75
CA ARG A 10 2.56 25.95 8.96
C ARG A 10 2.87 24.86 7.93
N GLU A 11 3.89 25.06 7.11
CA GLU A 11 4.32 24.09 6.09
C GLU A 11 4.60 22.71 6.69
N ARG A 12 5.24 22.65 7.87
CA ARG A 12 5.45 21.39 8.59
C ARG A 12 4.14 20.71 8.98
N ARG A 13 3.14 21.47 9.42
CA ARG A 13 1.82 20.94 9.79
C ARG A 13 1.15 20.34 8.56
N ASP A 14 1.09 21.09 7.47
CA ASP A 14 0.47 20.64 6.23
C ASP A 14 1.14 19.35 5.69
N LYS A 15 2.48 19.27 5.78
CA LYS A 15 3.23 18.05 5.41
C LYS A 15 2.95 16.86 6.33
N LYS A 16 2.74 17.09 7.64
CA LYS A 16 2.34 16.02 8.58
C LYS A 16 0.93 15.53 8.31
N ASP A 17 0.01 16.42 7.96
CA ASP A 17 -1.37 16.04 7.63
C ASP A 17 -1.39 15.19 6.35
N LEU A 18 -0.61 15.59 5.33
CA LEU A 18 -0.42 14.78 4.12
C LEU A 18 0.22 13.42 4.41
N LEU A 19 1.21 13.35 5.30
CA LEU A 19 1.84 12.09 5.70
C LEU A 19 0.81 11.14 6.31
N SER A 20 -0.01 11.63 7.26
CA SER A 20 -1.06 10.83 7.89
C SER A 20 -2.08 10.27 6.88
N ILE A 21 -2.42 11.06 5.86
CA ILE A 21 -3.29 10.62 4.77
C ILE A 21 -2.65 9.47 3.96
N GLN A 22 -1.37 9.61 3.61
CA GLN A 22 -0.66 8.58 2.83
C GLN A 22 -0.43 7.30 3.62
N GLU A 23 -0.13 7.39 4.93
CA GLU A 23 -0.01 6.22 5.82
C GLU A 23 -1.33 5.43 5.88
N LYS A 24 -2.47 6.13 6.04
CA LYS A 24 -3.81 5.51 5.99
C LYS A 24 -4.08 4.87 4.63
N ARG A 25 -3.67 5.52 3.54
CA ARG A 25 -3.82 5.00 2.18
C ARG A 25 -3.00 3.72 1.99
N LEU A 26 -1.76 3.69 2.47
CA LEU A 26 -0.90 2.50 2.41
C LEU A 26 -1.51 1.33 3.17
N SER A 27 -2.00 1.56 4.39
CA SER A 27 -2.67 0.52 5.18
C SER A 27 -3.90 -0.05 4.46
N LYS A 28 -4.73 0.81 3.82
CA LYS A 28 -5.86 0.33 3.01
C LYS A 28 -5.41 -0.51 1.80
N LEU A 29 -4.36 -0.09 1.10
CA LEU A 29 -3.81 -0.85 -0.03
C LEU A 29 -3.27 -2.22 0.41
N GLN A 30 -2.60 -2.28 1.57
CA GLN A 30 -2.12 -3.54 2.16
C GLN A 30 -3.28 -4.48 2.50
N ASN A 31 -4.36 -3.97 3.08
CA ASN A 31 -5.55 -4.78 3.37
C ASN A 31 -6.17 -5.32 2.08
N ILE A 32 -6.36 -4.46 1.06
CA ILE A 32 -6.88 -4.89 -0.24
C ILE A 32 -5.99 -5.96 -0.86
N TYR A 33 -4.67 -5.77 -0.84
CA TYR A 33 -3.71 -6.74 -1.37
C TYR A 33 -3.81 -8.09 -0.64
N SER A 34 -3.90 -8.08 0.69
CA SER A 34 -4.06 -9.29 1.50
C SER A 34 -5.38 -10.01 1.24
N ASP A 35 -6.49 -9.27 1.15
CA ASP A 35 -7.81 -9.83 0.83
C ASP A 35 -7.82 -10.45 -0.58
N PHE A 36 -7.10 -9.83 -1.51
CA PHE A 36 -6.97 -10.30 -2.88
C PHE A 36 -6.17 -11.61 -2.97
N ASP A 37 -5.02 -11.69 -2.29
CA ASP A 37 -4.22 -12.93 -2.23
C ASP A 37 -4.96 -14.05 -1.50
N TYR A 38 -5.71 -13.75 -0.43
CA TYR A 38 -6.52 -14.74 0.29
C TYR A 38 -7.64 -15.32 -0.58
N LYS A 39 -8.39 -14.46 -1.30
CA LYS A 39 -9.43 -14.91 -2.23
C LYS A 39 -8.86 -15.76 -3.36
N PHE A 40 -7.73 -15.36 -3.93
CA PHE A 40 -7.04 -16.14 -4.96
C PHE A 40 -6.69 -17.55 -4.50
N TYR A 41 -6.13 -17.66 -3.30
CA TYR A 41 -5.75 -18.95 -2.72
C TYR A 41 -6.97 -19.85 -2.51
N ASN A 42 -8.09 -19.29 -2.03
CA ASN A 42 -9.33 -20.04 -1.86
C ASN A 42 -9.91 -20.50 -3.19
N ASP A 43 -9.96 -19.63 -4.19
CA ASP A 43 -10.49 -19.96 -5.52
C ASP A 43 -9.66 -21.09 -6.18
N ILE A 44 -8.33 -21.04 -6.07
CA ILE A 44 -7.44 -22.13 -6.52
C ILE A 44 -7.70 -23.42 -5.76
N THR A 45 -7.85 -23.34 -4.44
CA THR A 45 -8.10 -24.51 -3.58
C THR A 45 -9.44 -25.16 -3.94
N ASP A 46 -10.49 -24.37 -4.17
CA ASP A 46 -11.81 -24.85 -4.57
C ASP A 46 -11.80 -25.50 -5.95
N VAL A 47 -11.09 -24.91 -6.93
CA VAL A 47 -10.91 -25.52 -8.26
C VAL A 47 -10.16 -26.84 -8.14
N ASN A 48 -9.06 -26.89 -7.40
CA ASN A 48 -8.30 -28.14 -7.18
C ASN A 48 -9.15 -29.21 -6.48
N ASN A 49 -9.96 -28.82 -5.50
CA ASN A 49 -10.90 -29.73 -4.83
C ASN A 49 -11.96 -30.28 -5.80
N ARG A 50 -12.48 -29.45 -6.72
CA ARG A 50 -13.42 -29.90 -7.76
C ARG A 50 -12.75 -30.86 -8.75
N ILE A 51 -11.52 -30.57 -9.18
CA ILE A 51 -10.73 -31.46 -10.03
C ILE A 51 -10.51 -32.82 -9.36
N ASN A 52 -10.11 -32.83 -8.08
CA ASN A 52 -9.91 -34.08 -7.33
C ASN A 52 -11.21 -34.90 -7.23
N LYS A 53 -12.33 -34.25 -6.91
CA LYS A 53 -13.65 -34.94 -6.91
C LYS A 53 -14.03 -35.48 -8.28
N CYS A 54 -13.74 -34.76 -9.36
CA CYS A 54 -13.96 -35.25 -10.72
C CYS A 54 -13.07 -36.46 -11.03
N ILE A 55 -11.81 -36.46 -10.59
CA ILE A 55 -10.88 -37.60 -10.72
C ILE A 55 -11.40 -38.82 -9.95
N GLU A 56 -11.81 -38.64 -8.69
CA GLU A 56 -12.43 -39.70 -7.87
C GLU A 56 -13.68 -40.27 -8.55
N THR A 57 -14.58 -39.40 -9.03
CA THR A 57 -15.80 -39.80 -9.75
C THR A 57 -15.48 -40.53 -11.06
N LEU A 58 -14.43 -40.11 -11.78
CA LEU A 58 -13.95 -40.80 -12.98
C LEU A 58 -13.38 -42.17 -12.66
N GLN A 59 -12.59 -42.30 -11.59
CA GLN A 59 -12.05 -43.58 -11.14
C GLN A 59 -13.18 -44.56 -10.77
N GLU A 60 -14.20 -44.09 -10.06
CA GLU A 60 -15.41 -44.87 -9.74
C GLU A 60 -16.20 -45.25 -11.00
N GLY A 61 -16.31 -44.35 -11.98
CA GLY A 61 -17.02 -44.59 -13.24
C GLY A 61 -16.31 -45.52 -14.22
N ILE A 62 -14.97 -45.47 -14.28
CA ILE A 62 -14.13 -46.40 -15.05
C ILE A 62 -14.24 -47.82 -14.49
N MET A 63 -14.38 -47.96 -13.18
CA MET A 63 -14.64 -49.25 -12.54
C MET A 63 -16.06 -49.81 -12.82
N ASN A 64 -16.99 -49.01 -13.35
CA ASN A 64 -18.42 -49.36 -13.54
C ASN A 64 -18.95 -49.04 -14.96
N HIS A 65 -18.20 -49.42 -16.00
CA HIS A 65 -18.38 -49.01 -17.40
C HIS A 65 -19.82 -49.04 -17.96
N GLU A 66 -20.38 -47.83 -18.20
CA GLU A 66 -21.27 -47.42 -19.32
C GLU A 66 -21.53 -45.89 -19.31
N LYS A 67 -21.27 -45.20 -18.18
CA LYS A 67 -21.48 -43.74 -18.01
C LYS A 67 -20.30 -42.83 -18.41
N THR A 68 -19.18 -43.40 -18.85
CA THR A 68 -17.87 -42.71 -18.96
C THR A 68 -17.84 -41.56 -19.98
N TYR A 69 -18.72 -41.57 -21.00
CA TYR A 69 -18.73 -40.55 -22.05
C TYR A 69 -19.29 -39.18 -21.61
N SER A 70 -20.26 -39.14 -20.69
CA SER A 70 -20.89 -37.88 -20.25
C SER A 70 -20.01 -37.04 -19.32
N ASN A 71 -19.13 -37.67 -18.54
CA ASN A 71 -18.24 -36.97 -17.62
C ASN A 71 -17.05 -36.30 -18.34
N MET A 72 -16.66 -36.83 -19.50
CA MET A 72 -15.51 -36.34 -20.25
C MET A 72 -15.81 -34.99 -20.95
N ASP A 73 -17.03 -34.80 -21.45
CA ASP A 73 -17.49 -33.53 -22.04
C ASP A 73 -17.64 -32.42 -20.99
N ALA A 74 -18.13 -32.74 -19.79
CA ALA A 74 -18.24 -31.77 -18.69
C ALA A 74 -16.86 -31.26 -18.25
N ILE A 75 -15.84 -32.13 -18.26
CA ILE A 75 -14.46 -31.79 -17.88
C ILE A 75 -13.77 -30.95 -18.96
N LEU A 76 -14.02 -31.23 -20.24
CA LEU A 76 -13.50 -30.41 -21.34
C LEU A 76 -14.07 -28.98 -21.29
N CYS A 77 -15.35 -28.82 -20.97
CA CYS A 77 -15.99 -27.51 -20.79
C CYS A 77 -15.43 -26.71 -19.59
N ASP A 78 -15.23 -27.34 -18.43
CA ASP A 78 -14.72 -26.64 -17.23
C ASP A 78 -13.23 -26.26 -17.36
N LYS A 79 -12.44 -26.99 -18.17
CA LYS A 79 -11.01 -26.70 -18.39
C LYS A 79 -10.78 -25.44 -19.22
N GLU A 80 -11.65 -25.15 -20.18
CA GLU A 80 -11.49 -23.98 -21.07
C GLU A 80 -11.81 -22.65 -20.39
N LEU A 81 -12.59 -22.65 -19.31
CA LEU A 81 -12.92 -21.42 -18.56
C LEU A 81 -11.82 -21.01 -17.54
N ALA A 82 -10.95 -21.93 -17.12
CA ALA A 82 -9.91 -21.64 -16.13
C ALA A 82 -8.71 -20.86 -16.69
N ALA A 83 -8.38 -21.03 -17.98
CA ALA A 83 -7.16 -20.48 -18.58
C ALA A 83 -7.26 -18.98 -18.95
N HIS A 84 -8.43 -18.35 -18.85
CA HIS A 84 -8.62 -16.94 -19.22
C HIS A 84 -8.93 -16.02 -18.02
N SER A 85 -9.02 -16.58 -16.80
CA SER A 85 -9.26 -15.81 -15.56
C SER A 85 -7.99 -15.13 -15.00
N ASP A 86 -6.80 -15.58 -15.38
CA ASP A 86 -5.56 -15.29 -14.62
C ASP A 86 -4.85 -13.97 -15.00
N ASN A 87 -5.08 -13.44 -16.20
CA ASN A 87 -4.39 -12.24 -16.71
C ASN A 87 -4.86 -10.95 -16.02
N ASN A 88 -6.16 -10.82 -15.75
CA ASN A 88 -6.73 -9.64 -15.10
C ASN A 88 -6.35 -9.56 -13.62
N MET A 89 -6.25 -10.73 -13.00
CA MET A 89 -5.92 -10.89 -11.59
C MET A 89 -4.45 -10.57 -11.32
N SER A 90 -3.55 -11.16 -12.10
CA SER A 90 -2.11 -10.86 -12.07
C SER A 90 -1.81 -9.38 -12.35
N SER A 91 -2.50 -8.79 -13.31
CA SER A 91 -2.36 -7.36 -13.65
C SER A 91 -2.82 -6.46 -12.50
N SER A 92 -3.95 -6.78 -11.87
CA SER A 92 -4.48 -6.02 -10.72
C SER A 92 -3.52 -6.08 -9.53
N ARG A 93 -2.96 -7.27 -9.24
CA ARG A 93 -1.96 -7.46 -8.18
C ARG A 93 -0.69 -6.65 -8.43
N LEU A 94 -0.17 -6.65 -9.66
CA LEU A 94 0.97 -5.83 -10.06
C LEU A 94 0.69 -4.33 -9.92
N ASN A 95 -0.51 -3.89 -10.29
CA ASN A 95 -0.90 -2.48 -10.17
C ASN A 95 -1.01 -2.03 -8.70
N ILE A 96 -1.62 -2.85 -7.84
CA ILE A 96 -1.69 -2.56 -6.39
C ILE A 96 -0.29 -2.50 -5.79
N SER A 97 0.59 -3.46 -6.15
CA SER A 97 1.98 -3.47 -5.69
C SER A 97 2.75 -2.22 -6.12
N LYS A 98 2.59 -1.78 -7.38
CA LYS A 98 3.20 -0.54 -7.89
C LYS A 98 2.68 0.68 -7.14
N GLU A 99 1.38 0.76 -6.89
CA GLU A 99 0.80 1.89 -6.16
C GLU A 99 1.25 1.93 -4.69
N MET A 100 1.37 0.77 -4.04
CA MET A 100 1.97 0.67 -2.70
C MET A 100 3.40 1.21 -2.69
N GLN A 101 4.21 0.86 -3.69
CA GLN A 101 5.58 1.38 -3.82
C GLN A 101 5.59 2.91 -4.00
N ASN A 102 4.72 3.46 -4.85
CA ASN A 102 4.60 4.90 -5.07
C ASN A 102 4.20 5.65 -3.80
N VAL A 103 3.21 5.13 -3.06
CA VAL A 103 2.77 5.70 -1.78
C VAL A 103 3.91 5.65 -0.76
N ASN A 104 4.65 4.54 -0.70
CA ASN A 104 5.78 4.41 0.22
C ASN A 104 6.92 5.41 -0.10
N ASN A 105 7.24 5.59 -1.38
CA ASN A 105 8.20 6.62 -1.81
C ASN A 105 7.75 8.03 -1.39
N THR A 106 6.46 8.33 -1.56
CA THR A 106 5.87 9.60 -1.13
C THR A 106 5.98 9.80 0.39
N ILE A 107 5.75 8.75 1.18
CA ILE A 107 5.93 8.77 2.64
C ILE A 107 7.38 9.08 3.01
N ILE A 108 8.35 8.46 2.34
CA ILE A 108 9.79 8.71 2.55
C ILE A 108 10.13 10.18 2.27
N ASP A 109 9.65 10.72 1.15
CA ASP A 109 9.89 12.12 0.76
C ASP A 109 9.26 13.12 1.75
N LEU A 110 8.04 12.83 2.22
CA LEU A 110 7.37 13.64 3.23
C LEU A 110 8.14 13.61 4.56
N ASN A 111 8.62 12.44 4.99
CA ASN A 111 9.44 12.31 6.20
C ASN A 111 10.74 13.12 6.10
N ASN A 112 11.44 13.03 4.97
CA ASN A 112 12.65 13.82 4.71
C ASN A 112 12.36 15.33 4.73
N SER A 113 11.26 15.74 4.10
CA SER A 113 10.81 17.14 4.09
C SER A 113 10.50 17.65 5.50
N ILE A 114 9.78 16.88 6.31
CA ILE A 114 9.46 17.23 7.70
C ILE A 114 10.74 17.34 8.54
N ARG A 115 11.70 16.43 8.35
CA ARG A 115 13.01 16.47 9.04
C ARG A 115 13.76 17.77 8.72
N ASN A 116 13.82 18.13 7.44
CA ASN A 116 14.43 19.38 6.99
C ASN A 116 13.73 20.62 7.54
N LEU A 117 12.38 20.63 7.57
CA LEU A 117 11.61 21.72 8.16
C LEU A 117 11.86 21.84 9.67
N ASN A 118 11.95 20.73 10.40
CA ASN A 118 12.28 20.74 11.83
C ASN A 118 13.68 21.35 12.08
N ARG A 119 14.68 21.01 11.27
CA ARG A 119 16.01 21.62 11.35
C ARG A 119 15.95 23.12 11.14
N ARG A 120 15.30 23.57 10.05
CA ARG A 120 15.16 25.01 9.73
C ARG A 120 14.41 25.78 10.81
N ILE A 121 13.37 25.19 11.39
CA ILE A 121 12.62 25.78 12.52
C ILE A 121 13.54 25.95 13.73
N SER A 122 14.35 24.94 14.06
CA SER A 122 15.30 25.00 15.18
C SER A 122 16.36 26.10 14.98
N GLU A 123 16.91 26.20 13.78
CA GLU A 123 17.88 27.23 13.40
C GLU A 123 17.29 28.64 13.50
N GLU A 124 16.08 28.84 12.97
CA GLU A 124 15.38 30.13 13.02
C GLU A 124 15.00 30.51 14.47
N GLU A 125 14.62 29.54 15.30
CA GLU A 125 14.38 29.76 16.73
C GLU A 125 15.66 30.15 17.47
N ALA A 126 16.78 29.48 17.20
CA ALA A 126 18.08 29.83 17.78
C ALA A 126 18.54 31.22 17.33
N ALA A 127 18.41 31.54 16.04
CA ALA A 127 18.73 32.85 15.50
C ALA A 127 17.88 33.96 16.15
N LYS A 128 16.58 33.71 16.33
CA LYS A 128 15.68 34.64 17.02
C LYS A 128 16.12 34.87 18.47
N ARG A 129 16.50 33.82 19.22
CA ARG A 129 16.99 33.95 20.59
C ARG A 129 18.28 34.77 20.64
N ARG A 130 19.23 34.53 19.74
CA ARG A 130 20.47 35.32 19.63
C ARG A 130 20.19 36.80 19.38
N ARG A 131 19.31 37.11 18.41
CA ARG A 131 18.92 38.51 18.12
C ARG A 131 18.29 39.21 19.32
N MET A 132 17.39 38.53 20.04
CA MET A 132 16.78 39.08 21.25
C MET A 132 17.82 39.31 22.36
N ALA A 133 18.75 38.37 22.57
CA ALA A 133 19.84 38.55 23.54
C ALA A 133 20.76 39.73 23.18
N SER A 134 21.11 39.90 21.90
CA SER A 134 21.92 41.04 21.44
C SER A 134 21.18 42.37 21.59
N GLN A 135 19.87 42.42 21.34
CA GLN A 135 19.07 43.63 21.59
C GLN A 135 19.05 44.00 23.07
N VAL A 136 18.83 43.02 23.95
CA VAL A 136 18.84 43.23 25.40
C VAL A 136 20.20 43.74 25.87
N LEU A 137 21.30 43.11 25.45
CA LEU A 137 22.65 43.57 25.82
C LEU A 137 22.97 44.98 25.28
N GLY A 138 22.55 45.30 24.05
CA GLY A 138 22.70 46.65 23.49
C GLY A 138 21.87 47.73 24.20
N THR A 139 20.73 47.37 24.79
CA THR A 139 19.95 48.30 25.62
C THR A 139 20.51 48.52 27.02
N PHE A 140 21.36 47.62 27.52
CA PHE A 140 21.97 47.72 28.85
C PHE A 140 23.45 48.16 28.85
N GLY A 141 24.05 48.45 27.68
CA GLY A 141 25.45 48.84 27.57
C GLY A 141 25.72 49.96 26.55
N LEU A 142 25.92 51.17 27.08
CA LEU A 142 26.78 52.30 26.65
C LEU A 142 26.07 53.67 26.65
N LYS A 143 26.08 54.32 27.82
CA LYS A 143 26.45 55.74 27.95
C LYS A 143 27.88 55.78 28.48
#